data_AF-A0A3M1WVJ2-F1
#
_entry.id   AF-A0A3M1WVJ2-F1
#
_cell.length_a   1.000
_cell.length_b   1.000
_cell.length_c   1.000
_cell.angle_alpha   90.00
_cell.angle_beta   90.00
_cell.angle_gamma   90.00
#
_symmetry.space_group_name_H-M   'P 1'
#
loop_
_entity.id
_entity.type
_entity.pdbx_description
1 polymer ?
#
loop_
_entity_poly.entity_id
_entity_poly.type
_entity_poly.pdbx_seq_one_letter_code
_entity_poly.pdbx_strand_id
1 'polypeptide(L)'
;MSTLCGACPGCKDTCRLEAESPRAVRVVFMPAILDAICRVSGYTTARLLTGKGPTCQGLRWLFIVLAREYTPSSWPEIAEQLGYADHSSAMHGARRWQQLRQEPYWQAVEQQVRMLLERGHDG
;
A
#
# COMPACT_ATOMS: atom_id res chain seq x y z
N MET A 1 22.55 -6.24 -17.20
CA MET A 1 23.10 -7.31 -16.35
C MET A 1 21.99 -7.75 -15.42
N SER A 2 21.35 -8.88 -15.74
CA SER A 2 20.23 -9.44 -14.98
C SER A 2 20.77 -10.37 -13.92
N THR A 3 20.57 -10.08 -12.64
CA THR A 3 20.85 -11.03 -11.57
C THR A 3 19.56 -11.78 -11.26
N LEU A 4 19.59 -13.06 -11.60
CA LEU A 4 18.53 -14.04 -11.41
C LEU A 4 18.23 -14.22 -9.91
N CYS A 5 16.95 -14.12 -9.57
CA CYS A 5 16.37 -14.55 -8.30
C CYS A 5 16.66 -16.05 -8.10
N GLY A 6 17.67 -16.36 -7.28
CA GLY A 6 18.05 -17.72 -6.92
C GLY A 6 17.27 -18.24 -5.72
N ALA A 7 16.45 -19.26 -5.97
CA ALA A 7 16.14 -20.35 -5.02
C ALA A 7 15.37 -20.03 -3.73
N CYS A 8 14.10 -19.61 -3.85
CA CYS A 8 13.12 -19.84 -2.77
C CYS A 8 11.99 -20.77 -3.29
N PRO A 9 11.81 -21.99 -2.70
CA PRO A 9 10.83 -22.96 -3.20
C PRO A 9 9.36 -22.51 -3.09
N GLY A 10 9.08 -21.41 -2.37
CA GLY A 10 7.74 -20.81 -2.27
C GLY A 10 7.45 -19.66 -3.25
N CYS A 11 8.42 -19.21 -4.06
CA CYS A 11 8.28 -18.00 -4.88
C CYS A 11 7.56 -18.19 -6.23
N LYS A 12 7.29 -19.44 -6.65
CA LYS A 12 6.74 -19.71 -7.99
C LYS A 12 5.36 -19.08 -8.23
N ASP A 13 4.56 -18.92 -7.18
CA ASP A 13 3.23 -18.30 -7.28
C ASP A 13 3.24 -16.79 -6.97
N THR A 14 4.34 -16.25 -6.46
CA THR A 14 4.44 -14.82 -6.08
C THR A 14 5.02 -13.93 -7.17
N CYS A 15 5.87 -14.47 -8.05
CA CYS A 15 6.46 -13.71 -9.16
C CYS A 15 5.48 -13.40 -10.32
N ARG A 16 4.26 -13.97 -10.30
CA ARG A 16 3.28 -13.78 -11.40
C ARG A 16 2.47 -12.48 -11.31
N LEU A 17 2.61 -11.71 -10.23
CA LEU A 17 1.88 -10.45 -10.07
C LEU A 17 2.55 -9.24 -10.75
N GLU A 18 3.70 -9.42 -11.41
CA GLU A 18 4.46 -8.31 -12.02
C GLU A 18 4.06 -7.98 -13.47
N ALA A 19 2.86 -8.38 -13.92
CA ALA A 19 2.45 -8.23 -15.31
C ALA A 19 1.08 -7.55 -15.51
N GLU A 20 0.72 -6.56 -14.69
CA GLU A 20 -0.46 -5.73 -14.96
C GLU A 20 -0.09 -4.26 -15.19
N SER A 21 -0.03 -3.94 -16.48
CA SER A 21 -0.39 -2.69 -17.17
C SER A 21 0.16 -1.35 -16.64
N PRO A 22 0.94 -0.59 -17.45
CA PRO A 22 1.35 0.75 -17.07
C PRO A 22 0.16 1.72 -17.22
N ARG A 23 -0.70 1.79 -16.21
CA ARG A 23 -1.42 3.04 -15.93
C ARG A 23 -0.36 4.08 -15.66
N ALA A 24 -0.41 5.23 -16.32
CA ALA A 24 0.55 6.31 -16.16
C ALA A 24 0.83 6.54 -14.67
N VAL A 25 1.97 6.03 -14.19
CA VAL A 25 2.30 5.99 -12.75
C VAL A 25 2.65 7.41 -12.36
N ARG A 26 1.69 8.12 -11.77
CA ARG A 26 1.96 9.40 -11.12
C ARG A 26 2.78 9.08 -9.87
N VAL A 27 4.05 9.46 -9.89
CA VAL A 27 4.98 9.18 -8.79
C VAL A 27 4.66 10.09 -7.62
N VAL A 28 4.16 9.50 -6.54
CA VAL A 28 3.88 10.13 -5.25
C VAL A 28 4.88 9.58 -4.23
N PHE A 29 5.18 10.34 -3.18
CA PHE A 29 6.00 9.85 -2.07
C PHE A 29 5.15 9.14 -1.00
N MET A 30 5.67 8.06 -0.40
CA MET A 30 4.96 7.31 0.65
C MET A 30 4.42 8.19 1.80
N PRO A 31 5.13 9.22 2.31
CA PRO A 31 4.58 10.12 3.32
C PRO A 31 3.31 10.87 2.89
N ALA A 32 3.19 11.24 1.61
CA ALA A 32 1.98 11.89 1.09
C ALA A 32 0.77 10.94 1.08
N ILE A 33 1.01 9.65 0.82
CA ILE A 33 -0.02 8.61 0.93
C ILE A 33 -0.49 8.46 2.38
N LEU A 34 0.44 8.42 3.34
CA LEU A 34 0.10 8.39 4.76
C LEU A 34 -0.70 9.63 5.18
N ASP A 35 -0.28 10.82 4.75
CA ASP A 35 -1.00 12.07 5.04
C ASP A 35 -2.43 12.06 4.48
N ALA A 36 -2.60 11.65 3.21
CA ALA A 36 -3.92 11.54 2.60
C ALA A 36 -4.84 10.57 3.36
N ILE A 37 -4.33 9.40 3.75
CA ILE A 37 -5.08 8.43 4.56
C ILE A 37 -5.46 9.03 5.92
N CYS A 38 -4.53 9.72 6.57
CA CYS A 38 -4.77 10.38 7.86
C CYS A 38 -5.86 11.45 7.76
N ARG A 39 -5.84 12.28 6.71
CA ARG A 39 -6.87 13.31 6.47
C ARG A 39 -8.26 12.72 6.26
N VAL A 40 -8.38 11.64 5.49
CA VAL A 40 -9.68 11.00 5.20
C VAL A 40 -10.22 10.26 6.42
N SER A 41 -9.36 9.56 7.16
CA SER A 41 -9.79 8.71 8.29
C SER A 41 -9.89 9.47 9.62
N GLY A 42 -9.25 10.64 9.74
CA GLY A 42 -9.11 11.37 11.01
C GLY A 42 -8.07 10.76 11.95
N TYR A 43 -7.27 9.79 11.49
CA TYR A 43 -6.20 9.18 12.28
C TYR A 43 -4.91 9.99 12.17
N THR A 44 -4.05 9.91 13.18
CA THR A 44 -2.68 10.39 13.07
C THR A 44 -1.78 9.29 12.51
N THR A 45 -0.65 9.68 11.91
CA THR A 45 0.36 8.72 11.43
C THR A 45 0.83 7.80 12.57
N ALA A 46 1.06 8.35 13.76
CA ALA A 46 1.44 7.56 14.93
C ALA A 46 0.39 6.50 15.28
N ARG A 47 -0.91 6.86 15.24
CA ARG A 47 -2.01 5.92 15.50
C ARG A 47 -2.15 4.89 14.40
N LEU A 48 -1.89 5.24 13.15
CA LEU A 48 -1.95 4.30 12.02
C LEU A 48 -0.82 3.26 12.11
N LEU A 49 0.39 3.70 12.44
CA LEU A 49 1.58 2.83 12.51
C LEU A 49 1.60 1.94 13.76
N THR A 50 1.25 2.48 14.93
CA THR A 50 1.37 1.75 16.20
C THR A 50 0.03 1.25 16.74
N GLY A 51 -1.08 1.76 16.20
CA GLY A 51 -2.42 1.45 16.68
C GLY A 51 -2.83 0.01 16.39
N LYS A 52 -3.52 -0.57 17.37
CA LYS A 52 -4.13 -1.89 17.28
C LYS A 52 -5.58 -1.78 16.81
N GLY A 53 -6.11 -2.87 16.27
CA GLY A 53 -7.51 -2.98 15.86
C GLY A 53 -7.75 -3.00 14.35
N PRO A 54 -8.96 -3.40 13.93
CA PRO A 54 -9.27 -3.72 12.54
C PRO A 54 -9.17 -2.49 11.63
N THR A 55 -9.60 -1.32 12.08
CA THR A 55 -9.53 -0.08 11.29
C THR A 55 -8.10 0.34 11.01
N CYS A 56 -7.23 0.39 12.03
CA CYS A 56 -5.81 0.73 11.87
C CYS A 56 -5.11 -0.26 10.92
N GLN A 57 -5.47 -1.54 11.01
CA GLN A 57 -4.91 -2.57 10.16
C GLN A 57 -5.40 -2.44 8.70
N GLY A 58 -6.70 -2.17 8.51
CA GLY A 58 -7.28 -1.88 7.19
C GLY A 58 -6.65 -0.66 6.53
N LEU A 59 -6.42 0.43 7.27
CA LEU A 59 -5.75 1.63 6.76
C LEU A 59 -4.28 1.36 6.37
N ARG A 60 -3.56 0.51 7.12
CA ARG A 60 -2.21 0.06 6.73
C ARG A 60 -2.23 -0.79 5.46
N TRP A 61 -3.25 -1.63 5.29
CA TRP A 61 -3.41 -2.40 4.06
C TRP A 61 -3.75 -1.54 2.84
N LEU A 62 -4.57 -0.50 3.03
CA LEU A 62 -4.82 0.52 2.01
C LEU A 62 -3.52 1.24 1.64
N PHE A 63 -2.72 1.66 2.63
CA PHE A 63 -1.41 2.27 2.38
C PHE A 63 -0.53 1.39 1.51
N ILE A 64 -0.45 0.09 1.80
CA ILE A 64 0.38 -0.86 1.04
C ILE A 64 -0.01 -0.88 -0.44
N VAL A 65 -1.30 -1.01 -0.75
CA VAL A 65 -1.74 -1.11 -2.14
C VAL A 65 -1.55 0.19 -2.90
N LEU A 66 -1.79 1.34 -2.24
CA LEU A 66 -1.55 2.64 -2.84
C LEU A 66 -0.05 2.90 -3.02
N ALA A 67 0.79 2.48 -2.09
CA ALA A 67 2.23 2.60 -2.22
C ALA A 67 2.77 1.80 -3.42
N ARG A 68 2.21 0.62 -3.69
CA ARG A 68 2.54 -0.16 -4.89
C ARG A 68 2.06 0.46 -6.19
N GLU A 69 0.99 1.24 -6.16
CA GLU A 69 0.40 1.84 -7.35
C GLU A 69 1.00 3.20 -7.69
N TYR A 70 1.26 4.03 -6.67
CA TYR A 70 1.68 5.42 -6.84
C TYR A 70 3.17 5.65 -6.61
N THR A 71 3.94 4.64 -6.20
CA THR A 71 5.37 4.80 -5.92
C THR A 71 6.18 3.68 -6.58
N PRO A 72 7.45 3.90 -6.93
CA PRO A 72 8.33 2.84 -7.39
C PRO A 72 8.82 1.91 -6.26
N SER A 73 8.31 2.07 -5.03
CA SER A 73 8.81 1.34 -3.85
C SER A 73 8.58 -0.17 -3.96
N SER A 74 9.60 -0.90 -3.55
CA SER A 74 9.60 -2.35 -3.40
C SER A 74 8.82 -2.80 -2.16
N TRP A 75 8.46 -4.08 -2.09
CA TRP A 75 7.80 -4.66 -0.92
C TRP A 75 8.60 -4.49 0.39
N PRO A 76 9.94 -4.67 0.41
CA PRO A 76 10.74 -4.37 1.60
C PRO A 76 10.65 -2.92 2.06
N GLU A 77 10.76 -1.94 1.15
CA GLU A 77 10.69 -0.50 1.51
C GLU A 77 9.31 -0.13 2.09
N ILE A 78 8.23 -0.67 1.50
CA ILE A 78 6.87 -0.46 2.00
C ILE A 78 6.69 -1.10 3.39
N ALA A 79 7.28 -2.28 3.61
CA ALA A 79 7.22 -2.97 4.88
C ALA A 79 8.01 -2.23 5.97
N GLU A 80 9.19 -1.73 5.64
CA GLU A 80 10.02 -0.90 6.52
C GLU A 80 9.29 0.37 6.94
N GLN A 81 8.63 1.06 6.00
CA GLN A 81 7.83 2.26 6.27
C GLN A 81 6.70 2.02 7.29
N LEU A 82 6.20 0.77 7.38
CA LEU A 82 5.18 0.34 8.34
C LEU A 82 5.76 -0.29 9.61
N GLY A 83 7.07 -0.42 9.73
CA GLY A 83 7.73 -1.10 10.85
C GLY A 83 7.51 -2.61 10.89
N TYR A 84 7.27 -3.24 9.75
CA TYR A 84 7.17 -4.70 9.66
C TYR A 84 8.56 -5.34 9.60
N ALA A 85 8.71 -6.47 10.29
CA ALA A 85 9.95 -7.24 10.30
C ALA A 85 10.25 -7.94 8.96
N ASP A 86 9.21 -8.23 8.17
CA ASP A 86 9.35 -8.92 6.88
C ASP A 86 8.34 -8.40 5.84
N HIS A 87 8.81 -8.32 4.59
CA HIS A 87 8.04 -7.89 3.41
C HIS A 87 6.82 -8.78 3.12
N SER A 88 6.85 -10.05 3.56
CA SER A 88 5.70 -10.96 3.46
C SER A 88 4.46 -10.43 4.19
N SER A 89 4.64 -9.64 5.25
CA SER A 89 3.54 -8.98 5.98
C SER A 89 2.86 -7.90 5.13
N ALA A 90 3.63 -7.15 4.35
CA ALA A 90 3.08 -6.19 3.40
C ALA A 90 2.32 -6.89 2.27
N MET A 91 2.90 -7.95 1.69
CA MET A 91 2.22 -8.75 0.67
C MET A 91 0.91 -9.38 1.17
N HIS A 92 0.92 -9.93 2.39
CA HIS A 92 -0.28 -10.44 3.05
C HIS A 92 -1.32 -9.33 3.21
N GLY A 93 -0.91 -8.14 3.67
CA GLY A 93 -1.79 -6.99 3.79
C GLY A 93 -2.44 -6.58 2.46
N ALA A 94 -1.67 -6.56 1.37
CA ALA A 94 -2.20 -6.27 0.03
C ALA A 94 -3.27 -7.28 -0.40
N ARG A 95 -3.08 -8.57 -0.10
CA ARG A 95 -4.09 -9.61 -0.37
C ARG A 95 -5.34 -9.43 0.49
N ARG A 96 -5.17 -9.12 1.77
CA ARG A 96 -6.29 -8.85 2.70
C ARG A 96 -7.08 -7.61 2.30
N TRP A 97 -6.42 -6.59 1.75
CA TRP A 97 -7.09 -5.42 1.20
C TRP A 97 -8.10 -5.77 0.10
N GLN A 98 -7.79 -6.71 -0.80
CA GLN A 98 -8.70 -7.08 -1.88
C GLN A 98 -10.05 -7.64 -1.37
N GLN A 99 -10.05 -8.23 -0.18
CA GLN A 99 -11.27 -8.68 0.49
C GLN A 99 -11.97 -7.52 1.19
N LEU A 100 -11.20 -6.71 1.93
CA LEU A 100 -11.73 -5.61 2.74
C LEU A 100 -12.35 -4.49 1.90
N ARG A 101 -11.76 -4.19 0.73
CA ARG A 101 -12.22 -3.13 -0.18
C ARG A 101 -13.59 -3.39 -0.84
N GLN A 102 -14.19 -4.56 -0.61
CA GLN A 102 -15.54 -4.85 -1.10
C GLN A 102 -16.61 -4.22 -0.21
N GLU A 103 -16.27 -3.82 1.02
CA GLU A 103 -17.21 -3.15 1.91
C GLU A 103 -17.39 -1.66 1.51
N PRO A 104 -18.62 -1.12 1.51
CA PRO A 104 -18.89 0.25 1.05
C PRO A 104 -18.08 1.33 1.78
N TYR A 105 -17.84 1.15 3.07
CA TYR A 105 -17.03 2.07 3.86
C TYR A 105 -15.59 2.17 3.31
N TRP A 106 -14.95 1.03 3.04
CA TRP A 106 -13.58 0.99 2.56
C TRP A 106 -13.45 1.47 1.11
N GLN A 107 -14.46 1.25 0.28
CA GLN A 107 -14.52 1.83 -1.06
C GLN A 107 -14.54 3.36 -1.01
N ALA A 108 -15.38 3.94 -0.14
CA ALA A 108 -15.47 5.39 0.02
C ALA A 108 -14.16 5.98 0.54
N VAL A 109 -13.52 5.34 1.53
CA VAL A 109 -12.21 5.76 2.04
C VAL A 109 -11.14 5.69 0.94
N GLU A 110 -11.04 4.57 0.22
CA GLU A 110 -10.08 4.41 -0.88
C GLU A 110 -10.26 5.48 -1.96
N GLN A 111 -11.50 5.72 -2.37
CA GLN A 111 -11.83 6.72 -3.39
C GLN A 111 -11.45 8.13 -2.94
N GLN A 112 -11.74 8.51 -1.68
CA GLN A 112 -11.38 9.82 -1.16
C GLN A 112 -9.86 10.02 -1.07
N VAL A 113 -9.12 9.00 -0.65
CA VAL A 113 -7.65 9.06 -0.60
C VAL A 113 -7.09 9.25 -2.01
N ARG A 114 -7.55 8.48 -2.99
CA ARG A 114 -7.13 8.61 -4.40
C ARG A 114 -7.39 10.02 -4.94
N MET A 115 -8.59 10.57 -4.68
CA MET A 115 -8.90 11.95 -5.08
C MET A 115 -7.94 12.98 -4.47
N LEU A 116 -7.52 12.81 -3.22
CA LEU A 116 -6.54 13.71 -2.59
C LEU A 116 -5.15 13.59 -3.24
N LEU A 117 -4.71 12.35 -3.52
CA LEU A 117 -3.43 12.10 -4.17
C LEU A 117 -3.36 12.67 -5.59
N GLU A 118 -4.48 12.64 -6.31
CA GLU A 118 -4.57 13.16 -7.67
C GLU A 118 -4.63 14.70 -7.74
N ARG A 119 -5.21 15.35 -6.73
CA ARG A 119 -5.37 16.83 -6.66
C ARG A 119 -4.16 17.56 -6.10
N GLY A 120 -3.35 16.91 -5.25
CA GLY A 120 -2.21 17.54 -4.58
C GLY A 120 -0.98 17.78 -5.47
N HIS A 121 -1.06 17.47 -6.77
CA HIS A 121 0.09 17.47 -7.70
C HIS A 121 0.02 18.58 -8.78
N ASP A 122 -0.94 19.50 -8.70
CA ASP A 122 -1.10 20.63 -9.64
C ASP A 122 -0.41 21.93 -9.14
N GLY A 123 0.58 21.83 -8.25
CA GLY A 123 1.27 22.97 -7.61
C GLY A 123 2.76 23.03 -7.89
#